data_AF-A0A392M1I7-F1
#
_entry.id   AF-A0A392M1I7-F1
#
_cell.length_a   1.000
_cell.length_b   1.000
_cell.length_c   1.000
_cell.angle_alpha   90.00
_cell.angle_beta   90.00
_cell.angle_gamma   90.00
#
_symmetry.space_group_name_H-M   'P 1'
#
loop_
_entity.id
_entity.type
_entity.pdbx_description
1 polymer ?
#
loop_
_entity_poly.entity_id
_entity_poly.type
_entity_poly.pdbx_seq_one_letter_code
_entity_poly.pdbx_strand_id
1 'polypeptide(L)'
;VSVENLITKQTEQEIEVRGPPVSKAFDQEGNPTKAAEGFSRKNSVPLDLVYRKVDGKTEYVYARIKESSRHALEVLSEDLPATIAKISFPKTMRWNSQVMFSRPIRWILALHGDVVVPFMFAGVTSGNSSCGLRNTTSAVVQVHA
;
A
#
# COMPACT_ATOMS: atom_id res chain seq x y z
N VAL A 1 -0.62 -14.79 -11.28
CA VAL A 1 -0.56 -13.37 -11.65
C VAL A 1 0.92 -13.02 -11.71
N SER A 2 1.37 -12.39 -12.78
CA SER A 2 2.71 -11.84 -12.93
C SER A 2 2.58 -10.38 -13.34
N VAL A 3 3.52 -9.54 -12.90
CA VAL A 3 3.60 -8.13 -13.27
C VAL A 3 5.01 -7.88 -13.78
N GLU A 4 5.12 -7.44 -15.02
CA GLU A 4 6.41 -7.12 -15.64
C GLU A 4 6.87 -5.72 -15.25
N ASN A 5 8.19 -5.50 -15.23
CA ASN A 5 8.81 -4.20 -15.01
C ASN A 5 8.42 -3.51 -13.69
N LEU A 6 8.11 -4.28 -12.64
CA LEU A 6 7.83 -3.73 -11.30
C LEU A 6 9.11 -3.18 -10.67
N ILE A 7 9.18 -1.86 -10.50
CA ILE A 7 10.32 -1.17 -9.90
C ILE A 7 10.55 -1.58 -8.43
N THR A 8 11.80 -1.56 -7.97
CA THR A 8 12.21 -1.99 -6.62
C THR A 8 11.89 -0.98 -5.52
N LYS A 9 11.66 0.28 -5.89
CA LYS A 9 11.45 1.38 -4.97
C LYS A 9 10.52 2.38 -5.62
N GLN A 10 9.54 2.87 -4.87
CA GLN A 10 8.69 3.96 -5.33
C GLN A 10 9.54 5.20 -5.57
N THR A 11 9.27 5.91 -6.66
CA THR A 11 9.88 7.22 -6.89
C THR A 11 9.38 8.18 -5.82
N GLU A 12 10.28 8.97 -5.23
CA GLU A 12 9.88 10.06 -4.34
C GLU A 12 8.99 11.02 -5.13
N GLN A 13 7.74 11.19 -4.67
CA GLN A 13 6.78 12.04 -5.33
C GLN A 13 6.42 13.20 -4.41
N GLU A 14 6.46 14.40 -4.98
CA GLU A 14 5.89 15.57 -4.33
C GLU A 14 4.39 15.60 -4.67
N ILE A 15 3.54 15.44 -3.67
CA ILE A 15 2.09 15.54 -3.82
C ILE A 15 1.58 16.81 -3.17
N GLU A 16 0.60 17.43 -3.83
CA GLU A 16 -0.09 18.62 -3.31
C GLU A 16 -1.32 18.15 -2.53
N VAL A 17 -1.35 18.44 -1.23
CA VAL A 17 -2.47 18.09 -0.34
C VAL A 17 -3.33 19.30 -0.05
N ARG A 18 -4.64 19.13 -0.23
CA ARG A 18 -5.64 20.16 0.07
C ARG A 18 -5.97 20.18 1.56
N GLY A 19 -5.92 21.37 2.15
CA GLY A 19 -6.30 21.66 3.52
C GLY A 19 -7.67 22.32 3.64
N PRO A 20 -7.95 22.98 4.78
CA PRO A 20 -9.20 23.72 4.98
C PRO A 20 -9.33 24.94 4.04
N PRO A 21 -10.55 25.47 3.83
CA PRO A 21 -10.74 26.76 3.17
C PRO A 21 -9.91 27.85 3.85
N VAL A 22 -9.40 28.83 3.09
CA VAL A 22 -8.62 29.96 3.61
C VAL A 22 -9.39 30.70 4.69
N SER A 23 -10.70 30.88 4.51
CA SER A 23 -11.60 31.51 5.49
C SER A 23 -11.72 30.77 6.84
N LYS A 24 -11.31 29.50 6.88
CA LYS A 24 -11.21 28.71 8.12
C LYS A 24 -9.77 28.53 8.59
N ALA A 25 -8.79 28.69 7.70
CA ALA A 25 -7.38 28.53 7.99
C ALA A 25 -6.77 29.78 8.64
N PHE A 26 -7.27 30.96 8.28
CA PHE A 26 -6.81 32.24 8.82
C PHE A 26 -7.98 33.05 9.37
N ASP A 27 -7.75 33.80 10.44
CA ASP A 27 -8.72 34.73 10.98
C ASP A 27 -8.73 36.08 10.22
N GLN A 28 -9.52 37.04 10.69
CA GLN A 28 -9.65 38.36 10.05
C GLN A 28 -8.37 39.20 10.13
N GLU A 29 -7.49 38.90 11.08
CA GLU A 29 -6.18 39.58 11.26
C GLU A 29 -5.07 38.89 10.46
N GLY A 30 -5.37 37.74 9.83
CA GLY A 30 -4.42 36.94 9.06
C GLY A 30 -3.63 35.93 9.89
N ASN A 31 -3.96 35.74 11.17
CA ASN A 31 -3.29 34.76 12.02
C ASN A 31 -3.80 33.34 11.73
N PRO A 32 -2.93 32.31 11.79
CA PRO A 32 -3.33 30.92 11.57
C PRO A 32 -4.27 30.44 12.69
N THR A 33 -5.37 29.81 12.30
CA THR A 33 -6.29 29.18 13.26
C THR A 33 -5.83 27.77 13.63
N LYS A 34 -6.50 27.16 14.62
CA LYS A 34 -6.33 25.74 14.96
C LYS A 34 -6.51 24.80 13.76
N ALA A 35 -7.31 25.18 12.76
CA ALA A 35 -7.49 24.37 11.56
C ALA A 35 -6.23 24.37 10.68
N ALA A 36 -5.57 25.52 10.53
CA ALA A 36 -4.30 25.61 9.82
C ALA A 36 -3.18 24.91 10.59
N GLU A 37 -3.08 25.11 11.91
CA GLU A 37 -2.11 24.42 12.76
C GLU A 37 -2.28 22.89 12.70
N GLY A 38 -3.52 22.41 12.79
CA GLY A 38 -3.84 20.99 12.70
C GLY A 38 -3.47 20.40 11.34
N PHE A 39 -3.73 21.15 10.25
CA PHE A 39 -3.33 20.75 8.90
C PHE A 39 -1.81 20.68 8.75
N SER A 40 -1.08 21.68 9.24
CA SER A 40 0.39 21.74 9.25
C SER A 40 0.98 20.54 10.01
N ARG A 41 0.50 20.26 11.24
CA ARG A 41 0.96 19.12 12.06
C ARG A 41 0.67 17.78 11.40
N LYS A 42 -0.53 17.57 10.86
CA LYS A 42 -0.92 16.31 10.23
C LYS A 42 0.00 15.95 9.07
N ASN A 43 0.38 16.95 8.28
CA ASN A 43 1.19 16.75 7.08
C ASN A 43 2.69 16.94 7.33
N SER A 44 3.10 17.22 8.58
CA SER A 44 4.48 17.54 8.94
C SER A 44 5.08 18.66 8.10
N VAL A 45 4.27 19.66 7.73
CA VAL A 45 4.70 20.83 6.93
C VAL A 45 4.61 22.08 7.78
N PRO A 46 5.69 22.86 7.91
CA PRO A 46 5.67 24.19 8.53
C PRO A 46 4.57 25.11 7.97
N LEU A 47 3.94 25.91 8.83
CA LEU A 47 2.82 26.80 8.45
C LEU A 47 3.19 27.83 7.37
N ASP A 48 4.45 28.26 7.32
CA ASP A 48 5.00 29.18 6.33
C ASP A 48 5.18 28.56 4.94
N LEU A 49 5.23 27.23 4.84
CA LEU A 49 5.26 26.52 3.55
C LEU A 49 3.86 26.19 3.01
N VAL A 50 2.82 26.55 3.75
CA VAL A 50 1.42 26.43 3.31
C VAL A 50 1.07 27.61 2.41
N TYR A 51 0.51 27.34 1.23
CA TYR A 51 0.09 28.36 0.27
C TYR A 51 -1.40 28.28 -0.03
N ARG A 52 -1.93 29.35 -0.61
CA ARG A 52 -3.33 29.45 -1.00
C ARG A 52 -3.50 29.13 -2.47
N LYS A 53 -4.56 28.42 -2.83
CA LYS A 53 -4.91 28.13 -4.22
C LYS A 53 -6.42 28.08 -4.37
N VAL A 54 -6.90 28.70 -5.45
CA VAL A 54 -8.32 28.69 -5.81
C VAL A 54 -8.67 27.34 -6.43
N ASP A 55 -9.68 26.69 -5.88
CA ASP A 55 -10.27 25.45 -6.38
C ASP A 55 -11.78 25.68 -6.58
N GLY A 56 -12.16 25.93 -7.84
CA GLY A 56 -13.52 26.35 -8.20
C GLY A 56 -13.85 27.74 -7.68
N LYS A 57 -14.83 27.84 -6.77
CA LYS A 57 -15.30 29.11 -6.18
C LYS A 57 -14.71 29.39 -4.79
N THR A 58 -13.84 28.52 -4.29
CA THR A 58 -13.32 28.61 -2.92
C THR A 58 -11.81 28.56 -2.94
N GLU A 59 -11.19 29.41 -2.13
CA GLU A 59 -9.75 29.37 -1.89
C GLU A 59 -9.46 28.42 -0.73
N TYR A 60 -8.53 27.48 -0.94
CA TYR A 60 -8.08 26.54 0.08
C TYR A 60 -6.61 26.74 0.36
N VAL A 61 -6.19 26.32 1.56
CA VAL A 61 -4.77 26.16 1.84
C VAL A 61 -4.28 24.82 1.29
N TYR A 62 -3.06 24.80 0.81
CA TYR A 62 -2.39 23.64 0.25
C TYR A 62 -0.97 23.55 0.79
N ALA A 63 -0.45 22.33 0.85
CA ALA A 63 0.94 22.07 1.14
C ALA A 63 1.49 21.07 0.12
N ARG A 64 2.77 21.19 -0.21
CA ARG A 64 3.48 20.14 -0.92
C ARG A 64 4.16 19.24 0.08
N ILE A 65 3.86 17.95 0.01
CA ILE A 65 4.48 16.93 0.83
C ILE A 65 5.28 15.98 -0.04
N LYS A 66 6.45 15.60 0.45
CA LYS A 66 7.23 14.52 -0.12
C LYS A 66 6.70 13.21 0.45
N GLU A 67 6.10 12.40 -0.41
CA GLU A 67 5.75 11.05 -0.03
C GLU A 67 7.03 10.22 0.04
N SER A 68 7.30 9.66 1.22
CA SER A 68 8.51 8.88 1.44
C SER A 68 8.50 7.65 0.53
N SER A 69 9.55 7.49 -0.26
CA SER A 69 9.74 6.31 -1.11
C SER A 69 9.81 5.04 -0.26
N ARG A 70 8.95 4.06 -0.54
CA ARG A 70 9.02 2.72 0.07
C ARG A 70 9.60 1.70 -0.90
N HIS A 71 10.24 0.67 -0.37
CA HIS A 71 10.69 -0.46 -1.17
C HIS A 71 9.50 -1.33 -1.57
N ALA A 72 9.49 -1.83 -2.80
CA ALA A 72 8.41 -2.70 -3.28
C ALA A 72 8.24 -3.94 -2.38
N LEU A 73 9.35 -4.53 -1.92
CA LEU A 73 9.32 -5.66 -0.98
C LEU A 73 8.59 -5.33 0.32
N GLU A 74 8.77 -4.13 0.88
CA GLU A 74 8.12 -3.70 2.11
C GLU A 74 6.60 -3.59 1.91
N VAL A 75 6.20 -2.85 0.88
CA VAL A 75 4.79 -2.64 0.54
C VAL A 75 4.10 -3.97 0.20
N LEU A 76 4.72 -4.81 -0.63
CA LEU A 76 4.16 -6.10 -1.01
C LEU A 76 4.04 -7.05 0.20
N SER A 77 5.01 -7.05 1.11
CA SER A 77 4.96 -7.89 2.31
C SER A 77 3.80 -7.53 3.23
N GLU A 78 3.46 -6.24 3.32
CA GLU A 78 2.34 -5.72 4.10
C GLU A 78 0.99 -5.95 3.41
N ASP A 79 0.91 -5.66 2.11
CA ASP A 79 -0.37 -5.55 1.40
C ASP A 79 -0.86 -6.88 0.81
N LEU A 80 0.04 -7.81 0.47
CA LEU A 80 -0.35 -9.08 -0.15
C LEU A 80 -1.28 -9.92 0.75
N PRO A 81 -1.05 -10.09 2.07
CA PRO A 81 -1.98 -10.81 2.94
C PRO A 81 -3.42 -10.26 2.87
N ALA A 82 -3.57 -8.94 2.94
CA ALA A 82 -4.87 -8.28 2.87
C ALA A 82 -5.50 -8.38 1.48
N THR A 83 -4.67 -8.35 0.43
CA THR A 83 -5.11 -8.52 -0.95
C THR A 83 -5.61 -9.94 -1.21
N ILE A 84 -4.88 -10.96 -0.75
CA ILE A 84 -5.29 -12.37 -0.85
C ILE A 84 -6.60 -12.59 -0.09
N ALA A 85 -6.77 -11.98 1.10
CA ALA A 85 -7.99 -12.08 1.89
C ALA A 85 -9.24 -11.54 1.19
N LYS A 86 -9.08 -10.61 0.24
CA LYS A 86 -10.18 -10.00 -0.52
C LYS A 86 -10.62 -10.84 -1.73
N ILE A 87 -9.90 -11.91 -2.05
CA ILE A 87 -10.27 -12.78 -3.17
C ILE A 87 -11.57 -13.51 -2.83
N SER A 88 -12.61 -13.28 -3.65
CA SER A 88 -13.91 -13.93 -3.49
C SER A 88 -14.03 -15.16 -4.38
N PHE A 89 -14.67 -16.20 -3.86
CA PHE A 89 -14.95 -17.43 -4.59
C PHE A 89 -16.43 -17.81 -4.44
N PRO A 90 -17.07 -18.40 -5.46
CA PRO A 90 -18.46 -18.86 -5.36
C PRO A 90 -18.68 -19.93 -4.28
N LYS A 91 -17.65 -20.75 -4.02
CA LYS A 91 -17.62 -21.73 -2.94
C LYS A 91 -16.35 -21.53 -2.14
N THR A 92 -16.51 -21.34 -0.83
CA THR A 92 -15.42 -21.16 0.12
C THR A 92 -15.50 -22.20 1.22
N MET A 93 -14.38 -22.40 1.91
CA MET A 93 -14.29 -23.21 3.11
C MET A 93 -13.28 -22.60 4.07
N ARG A 94 -13.35 -23.04 5.34
CA ARG A 94 -12.31 -22.84 6.35
C ARG A 94 -11.59 -24.16 6.56
N TRP A 95 -10.31 -24.11 6.90
CA TRP A 95 -9.48 -25.26 7.28
C TRP A 95 -8.51 -24.78 8.34
N ASN A 96 -8.38 -25.43 9.50
CA ASN A 96 -7.36 -25.16 10.55
C ASN A 96 -6.87 -23.68 10.68
N SER A 97 -7.74 -22.72 10.41
CA SER A 97 -7.47 -21.32 10.09
C SER A 97 -8.83 -20.63 9.99
N GLN A 98 -8.88 -19.37 10.39
CA GLN A 98 -10.09 -18.55 10.35
C GLN A 98 -10.38 -17.96 8.96
N VAL A 99 -9.41 -18.08 8.04
CA VAL A 99 -9.49 -17.59 6.67
C VAL A 99 -10.47 -18.43 5.84
N MET A 100 -11.32 -17.77 5.07
CA MET A 100 -12.14 -18.40 4.03
C MET A 100 -11.41 -18.35 2.70
N PHE A 101 -11.29 -19.49 2.02
CA PHE A 101 -10.71 -19.57 0.69
C PHE A 101 -11.36 -20.71 -0.10
N SER A 102 -11.14 -20.79 -1.42
CA SER A 102 -11.74 -21.87 -2.23
C SER A 102 -11.30 -23.27 -1.78
N ARG A 103 -10.06 -23.42 -1.31
CA ARG A 103 -9.43 -24.65 -0.80
C ARG A 103 -8.32 -24.33 0.21
N PRO A 104 -7.86 -25.31 1.01
CA PRO A 104 -6.73 -25.12 1.88
C PRO A 104 -5.47 -24.67 1.14
N ILE A 105 -4.92 -23.53 1.54
CA ILE A 105 -3.66 -23.03 1.00
C ILE A 105 -2.52 -23.94 1.51
N ARG A 106 -1.70 -24.43 0.59
CA ARG A 106 -0.60 -25.37 0.90
C ARG A 106 0.78 -24.74 0.75
N TRP A 107 0.93 -23.79 -0.18
CA TRP A 107 2.12 -22.99 -0.38
C TRP A 107 1.72 -21.65 -0.98
N ILE A 108 2.59 -20.66 -0.84
CA ILE A 108 2.44 -19.34 -1.45
C ILE A 108 3.76 -19.04 -2.17
N LEU A 109 3.71 -18.93 -3.50
CA LEU A 109 4.84 -18.48 -4.30
C LEU A 109 4.73 -16.96 -4.47
N ALA A 110 5.71 -16.20 -3.99
CA ALA A 110 5.73 -14.75 -4.13
C ALA A 110 7.17 -14.25 -4.29
N LEU A 111 7.47 -13.72 -5.47
CA LEU A 111 8.80 -13.28 -5.89
C LEU A 111 8.74 -11.85 -6.44
N HIS A 112 9.78 -11.07 -6.15
CA HIS A 112 10.10 -9.82 -6.82
C HIS A 112 11.52 -9.94 -7.38
N GLY A 113 11.63 -10.20 -8.69
CA GLY A 113 12.86 -10.78 -9.24
C GLY A 113 13.17 -12.11 -8.55
N ASP A 114 14.44 -12.39 -8.27
CA ASP A 114 14.86 -13.60 -7.55
C ASP A 114 14.66 -13.54 -6.02
N VAL A 115 14.08 -12.45 -5.52
CA VAL A 115 13.91 -12.24 -4.07
C VAL A 115 12.52 -12.66 -3.64
N VAL A 116 12.44 -13.52 -2.62
CA VAL A 116 11.17 -13.88 -1.98
C VAL A 116 10.58 -12.65 -1.29
N VAL A 117 9.31 -12.37 -1.56
CA VAL A 117 8.53 -11.35 -0.83
C VAL A 117 8.08 -11.97 0.50
N PRO A 118 8.61 -11.57 1.67
CA PRO A 118 8.37 -12.28 2.92
C PRO A 118 7.03 -11.89 3.57
N PHE A 119 6.07 -12.81 3.59
CA PHE A 119 4.85 -12.64 4.37
C PHE A 119 4.26 -13.99 4.78
N MET A 120 3.28 -13.95 5.70
CA MET A 120 2.50 -15.10 6.10
C MET A 120 1.02 -14.85 5.87
N PHE A 121 0.32 -15.85 5.33
CA PHE A 121 -1.13 -15.80 5.19
C PHE A 121 -1.75 -17.16 5.52
N ALA A 122 -2.81 -17.16 6.34
CA ALA A 122 -3.48 -18.38 6.79
C ALA A 122 -2.53 -19.46 7.38
N GLY A 123 -1.45 -19.04 8.05
CA GLY A 123 -0.43 -19.94 8.62
C GLY A 123 0.59 -20.48 7.62
N VAL A 124 0.59 -19.99 6.37
CA VAL A 124 1.52 -20.39 5.31
C VAL A 124 2.45 -19.23 5.00
N THR A 125 3.76 -19.47 5.09
CA THR A 125 4.80 -18.50 4.71
C THR A 125 5.00 -18.52 3.20
N SER A 126 5.21 -17.35 2.60
CA SER A 126 5.62 -17.23 1.20
C SER A 126 7.02 -17.79 0.95
N GLY A 127 7.27 -18.23 -0.28
CA GLY A 127 8.55 -18.77 -0.71
C GLY A 127 8.74 -18.70 -2.22
N ASN A 128 9.77 -19.40 -2.70
CA ASN A 128 10.14 -19.51 -4.12
C ASN A 128 9.76 -20.87 -4.73
N SER A 129 8.93 -21.67 -4.03
CA SER A 129 8.62 -23.03 -4.45
C SER A 129 7.14 -23.15 -4.83
N SER A 130 6.87 -23.92 -5.87
CA SER A 130 5.53 -24.31 -6.30
C SER A 130 5.47 -25.83 -6.47
N CYS A 131 4.28 -26.41 -6.42
CA CYS A 131 4.11 -27.85 -6.62
C CYS A 131 3.38 -28.13 -7.93
N GLY A 132 3.89 -29.12 -8.67
CA GLY A 132 3.28 -29.60 -9.90
C GLY A 132 2.07 -30.50 -9.64
N LEU A 133 1.45 -30.98 -10.73
CA LEU A 133 0.45 -32.03 -10.63
C LEU A 133 1.08 -33.32 -10.09
N ARG A 134 0.26 -34.19 -9.49
CA ARG A 134 0.74 -35.44 -8.86
C ARG A 134 1.53 -36.34 -9.82
N ASN A 135 1.27 -36.26 -11.12
CA ASN A 135 1.92 -37.03 -12.18
C ASN A 135 3.15 -36.33 -12.79
N THR A 136 3.64 -35.23 -12.19
CA THR A 136 4.85 -34.53 -12.65
C THR A 136 6.10 -35.20 -12.10
N THR A 137 7.18 -35.26 -12.89
CA THR A 137 8.46 -35.91 -12.53
C THR A 137 9.10 -35.33 -11.28
N SER A 138 8.91 -34.03 -11.01
CA SER A 138 9.23 -33.41 -9.72
C SER A 138 7.95 -32.87 -9.09
N ALA A 139 7.70 -33.25 -7.84
CA ALA A 139 6.54 -32.77 -7.09
C ALA A 139 6.67 -31.29 -6.69
N VAL A 140 7.91 -30.80 -6.53
CA VAL A 140 8.23 -29.42 -6.15
C VAL A 140 9.16 -28.81 -7.20
N VAL A 141 8.84 -27.60 -7.62
CA VAL A 141 9.61 -26.80 -8.57
C VAL A 141 10.00 -25.51 -7.88
N GLN A 142 11.30 -25.24 -7.79
CA GLN A 142 11.79 -23.92 -7.42
C GLN A 142 11.65 -22.99 -8.63
N VAL A 143 11.09 -21.81 -8.37
CA VAL A 143 10.87 -20.79 -9.38
C VAL A 143 11.91 -19.70 -9.18
N HIS A 144 12.54 -19.32 -10.27
CA HIS A 144 13.44 -18.17 -10.43
C HIS A 144 12.79 -17.24 -11.44
N ALA A 145 12.95 -15.93 -11.29
CA ALA A 145 12.21 -14.93 -12.06
C ALA A 145 13.02 -14.35 -13.21
#